data_AF-A0AAU8PR24-F1
#
_entry.id   AF-A0AAU8PR24-F1
#
_cell.length_a   1.000
_cell.length_b   1.000
_cell.length_c   1.000
_cell.angle_alpha   90.00
_cell.angle_beta   90.00
_cell.angle_gamma   90.00
#
_symmetry.space_group_name_H-M   'P 1'
#
loop_
_entity.id
_entity.type
_entity.pdbx_description
1 polymer ?
#
loop_
_entity_poly.entity_id
_entity_poly.type
_entity_poly.pdbx_seq_one_letter_code
_entity_poly.pdbx_strand_id
1 'polypeptide(L)'
;MSKNFPARIIINPELATTGYAFESRRDISPFVETVPGPTTELFGALARRYGVYICLGLPEVDLKSGIYYNTAVHLEEGREWDEA
;
A
#
# COMPACT_ATOMS: atom_id res chain seq x y z
N MET A 1 22.20 -1.94 26.61
CA MET A 1 20.88 -2.32 26.07
C MET A 1 20.53 -1.34 24.96
N SER A 2 20.34 -1.81 23.72
CA SER A 2 19.90 -0.95 22.61
C SER A 2 18.49 -0.43 22.88
N LYS A 3 18.28 0.89 22.83
CA LYS A 3 16.92 1.46 22.79
C LYS A 3 16.37 1.26 21.39
N ASN A 4 15.53 0.25 21.20
CA ASN A 4 14.70 0.15 20.00
C ASN A 4 13.46 1.01 20.22
N PHE A 5 13.34 2.10 19.47
CA PHE A 5 12.07 2.79 19.30
C PHE A 5 11.27 2.04 18.23
N PRO A 6 10.00 1.70 18.47
CA PRO A 6 9.18 1.07 17.44
C PRO A 6 9.06 2.00 16.22
N ALA A 7 9.28 1.46 15.02
CA ALA A 7 9.07 2.20 13.79
C ALA A 7 7.59 2.58 13.69
N ARG A 8 7.29 3.88 13.63
CA ARG A 8 5.91 4.35 13.47
C ARG A 8 5.45 4.30 12.02
N ILE A 9 6.38 4.27 11.07
CA ILE A 9 6.08 4.19 9.64
C ILE A 9 6.91 3.10 8.97
N ILE A 10 6.28 2.33 8.10
CA ILE A 10 6.90 1.33 7.23
C ILE A 10 6.73 1.82 5.79
N ILE A 11 7.84 1.97 5.07
CA ILE A 11 7.83 2.39 3.66
C ILE A 11 8.29 1.21 2.81
N ASN A 12 7.42 0.77 1.90
CA ASN A 12 7.73 -0.29 0.96
C ASN A 12 8.22 0.27 -0.38
N PRO A 13 8.92 -0.54 -1.19
CA PRO A 13 9.28 -0.18 -2.56
C PRO A 13 8.06 0.06 -3.47
N GLU A 14 8.36 0.58 -4.65
CA GLU A 14 7.43 0.67 -5.77
C GLU A 14 6.94 -0.73 -6.19
N LEU A 15 5.62 -0.89 -6.38
CA LEU A 15 4.97 -2.15 -6.75
C LEU A 15 5.38 -3.35 -5.87
N ALA A 16 5.40 -3.13 -4.55
CA ALA A 16 6.03 -4.03 -3.56
C ALA A 16 5.44 -5.45 -3.49
N THR A 17 4.20 -5.66 -3.97
CA THR A 17 3.53 -6.96 -3.93
C THR A 17 3.58 -7.71 -5.26
N THR A 18 4.04 -7.07 -6.33
CA THR A 18 3.89 -7.59 -7.71
C THR A 18 5.22 -7.68 -8.46
N GLY A 19 6.26 -6.99 -7.99
CA GLY A 19 7.47 -6.72 -8.78
C GLY A 19 7.23 -5.59 -9.78
N TYR A 20 8.27 -5.27 -10.55
CA TYR A 20 8.30 -4.05 -11.39
C TYR A 20 8.45 -4.30 -12.89
N ALA A 21 9.19 -5.33 -13.30
CA ALA A 21 9.63 -5.52 -14.68
C ALA A 21 8.53 -6.14 -15.57
N PHE A 22 7.49 -5.35 -15.86
CA PHE A 22 6.44 -5.71 -16.82
C PHE A 22 6.76 -5.16 -18.21
N GLU A 23 6.63 -5.98 -19.25
CA GLU A 23 6.92 -5.58 -20.64
C GLU A 23 5.69 -5.06 -21.36
N SER A 24 4.50 -5.45 -20.91
CA SER A 24 3.23 -5.08 -21.52
C SER A 24 2.10 -4.92 -20.51
N ARG A 25 1.04 -4.24 -20.97
CA ARG A 25 -0.21 -4.12 -20.21
C ARG A 25 -0.83 -5.48 -19.89
N ARG A 26 -0.62 -6.49 -20.74
CA ARG A 26 -1.13 -7.85 -20.51
C ARG A 26 -0.44 -8.50 -19.31
N ASP A 27 0.87 -8.28 -19.15
CA ASP A 27 1.66 -8.89 -18.09
C ASP A 27 1.26 -8.38 -16.70
N ILE A 28 0.94 -7.08 -16.59
CA ILE A 28 0.51 -6.47 -15.33
C ILE A 28 -0.99 -6.65 -15.05
N SER A 29 -1.81 -6.92 -16.08
CA SER A 29 -3.28 -6.99 -15.96
C SER A 29 -3.83 -7.95 -14.88
N PRO A 30 -3.18 -9.09 -14.53
CA PRO A 30 -3.67 -9.94 -13.45
C PRO A 30 -3.44 -9.36 -12.05
N PHE A 31 -2.59 -8.33 -11.93
CA PHE A 31 -2.14 -7.78 -10.66
C PHE A 31 -2.76 -6.42 -10.31
N VAL A 32 -3.38 -5.74 -11.28
CA VAL A 32 -4.05 -4.46 -11.01
C VAL A 32 -5.28 -4.65 -10.13
N GLU A 33 -5.47 -3.76 -9.17
CA GLU A 33 -6.65 -3.69 -8.33
C GLU A 33 -7.16 -2.26 -8.21
N THR A 34 -8.40 -2.07 -7.76
CA THR A 34 -8.87 -0.73 -7.41
C THR A 34 -8.19 -0.26 -6.13
N VAL A 35 -8.13 1.06 -5.92
CA VAL A 35 -7.83 1.64 -4.62
C VAL A 35 -9.07 2.40 -4.13
N PRO A 36 -9.69 1.99 -2.99
CA PRO A 36 -9.37 0.83 -2.17
C PRO A 36 -9.64 -0.52 -2.87
N GLY A 37 -8.96 -1.56 -2.40
CA GLY A 37 -8.98 -2.93 -2.93
C GLY A 37 -8.23 -3.93 -2.03
N PRO A 38 -8.10 -5.20 -2.46
CA PRO A 38 -7.64 -6.32 -1.63
C PRO A 38 -6.30 -6.08 -0.90
N THR A 39 -5.32 -5.51 -1.59
CA THR A 39 -4.01 -5.23 -0.98
C THR A 39 -4.14 -4.12 0.07
N THR A 40 -4.85 -3.03 -0.24
CA THR A 40 -5.07 -1.94 0.74
C THR A 40 -5.89 -2.38 1.95
N GLU A 41 -6.82 -3.32 1.80
CA GLU A 41 -7.59 -3.90 2.90
C GLU A 41 -6.70 -4.74 3.82
N LEU A 42 -5.89 -5.64 3.24
CA LEU A 42 -4.97 -6.51 3.97
C LEU A 42 -3.93 -5.69 4.74
N PHE A 43 -3.22 -4.80 4.05
CA PHE A 43 -2.19 -3.98 4.68
C PHE A 43 -2.79 -2.94 5.64
N GLY A 44 -3.99 -2.43 5.36
CA GLY A 44 -4.70 -1.55 6.30
C GLY A 44 -5.05 -2.28 7.60
N ALA A 45 -5.45 -3.55 7.53
CA ALA A 45 -5.68 -4.37 8.73
C ALA A 45 -4.38 -4.60 9.53
N LEU A 46 -3.24 -4.78 8.83
CA LEU A 46 -1.93 -4.89 9.48
C LEU A 46 -1.50 -3.56 10.14
N ALA A 47 -1.66 -2.43 9.44
CA ALA A 47 -1.38 -1.10 9.96
C ALA A 47 -2.12 -0.85 11.29
N ARG A 48 -3.42 -1.13 11.32
CA ARG A 48 -4.25 -1.04 12.54
C ARG A 48 -3.83 -2.02 13.63
N ARG A 49 -3.58 -3.29 13.26
CA ARG A 49 -3.19 -4.34 14.22
C ARG A 49 -1.90 -4.00 14.96
N TYR A 50 -0.92 -3.42 14.26
CA TYR A 50 0.39 -3.13 14.83
C TYR A 50 0.54 -1.67 15.31
N GLY A 51 -0.44 -0.81 15.06
CA GLY A 51 -0.36 0.60 15.42
C GLY A 51 0.78 1.30 14.68
N VAL A 52 0.82 1.14 13.35
CA VAL A 52 1.84 1.72 12.46
C VAL A 52 1.22 2.29 11.20
N TYR A 53 1.88 3.27 10.60
CA TYR A 53 1.58 3.73 9.23
C TYR A 53 2.30 2.85 8.21
N ILE A 54 1.67 2.62 7.05
CA ILE A 54 2.30 1.89 5.94
C ILE A 54 2.17 2.73 4.66
N CYS A 55 3.30 2.99 4.01
CA CYS A 55 3.34 3.47 2.62
C CYS A 55 3.61 2.27 1.70
N LEU A 56 2.73 2.04 0.73
CA LEU A 56 2.77 0.87 -0.15
C LEU A 56 2.58 1.25 -1.61
N GLY A 57 3.50 0.82 -2.48
CA GLY A 57 3.32 0.89 -3.94
C GLY A 57 2.58 -0.33 -4.49
N LEU A 58 1.60 -0.12 -5.35
CA LEU A 58 0.81 -1.18 -6.01
C LEU A 58 0.29 -0.72 -7.39
N PRO A 59 -0.03 -1.64 -8.31
CA PRO A 59 -0.62 -1.29 -9.60
C PRO A 59 -2.13 -1.10 -9.45
N GLU A 60 -2.62 0.11 -9.72
CA GLU A 60 -4.03 0.47 -9.61
C GLU A 60 -4.74 0.41 -10.98
N VAL A 61 -6.02 0.05 -11.00
CA VAL A 61 -6.93 0.28 -12.14
C VAL A 61 -8.08 1.20 -11.75
N ASP A 62 -8.26 2.28 -12.50
CA ASP A 62 -9.53 3.04 -12.49
C ASP A 62 -10.55 2.33 -13.39
N LEU A 63 -11.63 1.81 -12.80
CA LEU A 63 -12.66 1.09 -13.53
C LEU A 63 -13.46 1.97 -14.51
N LYS A 64 -13.48 3.30 -14.33
CA LYS A 64 -14.22 4.20 -15.23
C LYS A 64 -13.47 4.43 -16.54
N SER A 65 -12.19 4.77 -16.45
CA SER A 65 -11.35 5.04 -17.63
C SER A 65 -10.64 3.80 -18.16
N GLY A 66 -10.49 2.76 -17.34
CA GLY A 66 -9.63 1.62 -17.61
C GLY A 66 -8.14 1.94 -17.51
N ILE A 67 -7.73 3.13 -17.08
CA ILE A 67 -6.31 3.50 -16.97
C ILE A 67 -5.67 2.71 -15.82
N TYR A 68 -4.43 2.25 -16.05
CA TYR A 68 -3.61 1.66 -15.00
C TYR A 68 -2.63 2.71 -14.47
N TYR A 69 -2.50 2.78 -13.16
CA TYR A 69 -1.60 3.70 -12.48
C TYR A 69 -0.57 2.93 -11.66
N ASN A 70 0.62 3.52 -11.54
CA ASN A 70 1.56 3.14 -10.51
C ASN A 70 1.27 4.01 -9.29
N THR A 71 0.67 3.41 -8.27
CA THR A 71 0.05 4.14 -7.17
C THR A 71 0.80 3.86 -5.87
N ALA A 72 0.99 4.91 -5.07
CA ALA A 72 1.41 4.79 -3.68
C ALA A 72 0.25 5.14 -2.76
N VAL A 73 -0.05 4.26 -1.80
CA VAL A 73 -1.08 4.48 -0.78
C VAL A 73 -0.46 4.71 0.59
N HIS A 74 -1.09 5.58 1.38
CA HIS A 74 -0.80 5.77 2.79
C HIS A 74 -1.91 5.11 3.62
N LEU A 75 -1.53 4.18 4.49
CA LEU A 75 -2.45 3.41 5.33
C LEU A 75 -2.22 3.78 6.79
N GLU A 76 -3.30 4.12 7.48
CA GLU A 76 -3.25 4.65 8.84
C GLU A 76 -3.30 3.55 9.92
N GLU A 77 -2.73 3.89 11.08
CA GLU A 77 -2.72 3.05 12.28
C GLU A 77 -4.10 2.93 12.96
N GLY A 78 -5.12 3.66 12.47
CA GLY A 78 -6.50 3.62 12.95
C GLY A 78 -6.71 4.26 14.33
N ARG A 79 -5.76 5.08 14.80
CA ARG A 79 -5.93 5.92 15.99
C ARG A 79 -6.47 7.27 15.57
N GLU A 80 -7.46 7.78 16.28
CA GLU A 80 -7.78 9.20 16.20
C GLU A 80 -6.56 9.99 16.67
N TRP A 81 -6.23 11.04 15.92
CA TRP A 81 -5.21 11.98 16.34
C TRP A 81 -5.80 12.83 17.46
N ASP A 82 -5.70 12.35 18.70
CA ASP A 82 -5.84 13.23 19.85
C ASP A 82 -4.70 14.25 19.77
N GLU A 83 -5.06 15.53 19.69
CA GLU A 83 -4.15 16.67 19.54
C GLU A 83 -2.99 16.59 20.55
N ALA A 84 -1.77 16.72 20.03
CA ALA A 84 -0.55 16.85 20.82
C ALA A 84 -0.48 18.17 21.59
#